data_AF-A0A1G5V3R2-F1
#
_entry.id   AF-A0A1G5V3R2-F1
#
_cell.length_a   1.000
_cell.length_b   1.000
_cell.length_c   1.000
_cell.angle_alpha   90.00
_cell.angle_beta   90.00
_cell.angle_gamma   90.00
#
_symmetry.space_group_name_H-M   'P 1'
#
loop_
_entity.id
_entity.type
_entity.pdbx_description
1 polymer ?
#
loop_
_entity_poly.entity_id
_entity_poly.type
_entity_poly.pdbx_seq_one_letter_code
_entity_poly.pdbx_strand_id
1 'polypeptide(L)'
;MKRWELLLAGLLLCSFPVSAYNVFAPNSFEDVQPDSYAYQTLRDMCGQGKIPGYSASFFDSGRKISRYELAGVLQSALKDGKDLSSKDKEALQRLKKEYARELEARGYKEDKPRQDPVLEIHGDARLREIKGEGADARLRTQVTWHLSGNTSVQGQETVE
;
A
#
# COMPACT_ATOMS: atom_id res chain seq x y z
N MET A 1 36.62 -14.86 29.74
CA MET A 1 35.95 -14.46 28.48
C MET A 1 34.72 -13.65 28.85
N LYS A 2 34.65 -12.40 28.39
CA LYS A 2 33.80 -11.35 28.95
C LYS A 2 32.48 -11.29 28.17
N ARG A 3 31.36 -11.52 28.87
CA ARG A 3 29.97 -11.72 28.40
C ARG A 3 29.41 -10.65 27.42
N TRP A 4 30.14 -9.56 27.26
CA TRP A 4 29.80 -8.35 26.52
C TRP A 4 30.34 -8.41 25.08
N GLU A 5 31.32 -9.27 24.80
CA GLU A 5 31.81 -9.52 23.44
C GLU A 5 30.79 -10.32 22.61
N LEU A 6 29.94 -11.12 23.25
CA LEU A 6 28.86 -11.87 22.59
C LEU A 6 27.69 -10.97 22.14
N LEU A 7 27.50 -9.80 22.77
CA LEU A 7 26.46 -8.85 22.38
C LEU A 7 26.89 -7.95 21.21
N LEU A 8 28.18 -7.61 21.13
CA LEU A 8 28.74 -6.87 20.00
C LEU A 8 28.82 -7.70 18.71
N ALA A 9 29.04 -9.02 18.83
CA ALA A 9 29.00 -9.93 17.68
C ALA A 9 27.58 -10.16 17.12
N GLY A 10 26.53 -9.99 17.95
CA GLY A 10 25.14 -10.20 17.53
C GLY A 10 24.53 -9.06 16.72
N LEU A 11 24.99 -7.82 16.92
CA LEU A 11 24.40 -6.64 16.26
C LEU A 11 24.88 -6.45 14.81
N LEU A 12 26.03 -7.03 14.44
CA LEU A 12 26.59 -6.89 13.10
C LEU A 12 25.91 -7.79 12.04
N LEU A 13 25.03 -8.71 12.45
CA LEU A 13 24.42 -9.71 11.56
C LEU A 13 23.07 -9.29 10.94
N CYS A 14 22.51 -8.14 11.32
CA CYS A 14 21.12 -7.79 10.98
C CYS A 14 20.93 -6.58 10.05
N SER A 15 21.98 -6.12 9.36
CA SER A 15 21.91 -4.88 8.56
C SER A 15 22.17 -5.05 7.07
N PHE A 16 21.74 -6.16 6.48
CA PHE A 16 21.53 -6.22 5.03
C PHE A 16 20.04 -6.37 4.76
N PRO A 17 19.33 -5.32 4.28
CA PRO A 17 18.07 -5.54 3.62
C PRO A 17 18.39 -6.36 2.37
N VAL A 18 18.19 -7.67 2.46
CA VAL A 18 18.10 -8.52 1.28
C VAL A 18 16.83 -8.06 0.58
N SER A 19 16.97 -7.09 -0.32
CA SER A 19 16.00 -6.89 -1.39
C SER A 19 15.94 -8.24 -2.10
N ALA A 20 14.87 -9.00 -1.90
CA ALA A 20 14.64 -10.27 -2.54
C ALA A 20 14.59 -10.03 -4.06
N TYR A 21 15.75 -10.13 -4.70
CA TYR A 21 15.86 -10.19 -6.14
C TYR A 21 15.36 -11.58 -6.52
N ASN A 22 14.05 -11.69 -6.72
CA ASN A 22 13.47 -12.87 -7.35
C ASN A 22 14.15 -13.00 -8.72
N VAL A 23 15.03 -14.00 -8.87
CA VAL A 23 15.71 -14.31 -10.14
C VAL A 23 14.70 -14.75 -11.22
N PHE A 24 13.48 -15.09 -10.78
CA PHE A 24 12.30 -15.36 -11.60
C PHE A 24 11.32 -14.17 -11.71
N ALA A 25 11.68 -13.00 -11.19
CA ALA A 25 10.89 -11.80 -11.46
C ALA A 25 11.20 -11.35 -12.89
N PRO A 26 10.20 -11.33 -13.78
CA PRO A 26 10.39 -10.92 -15.16
C PRO A 26 11.02 -9.52 -15.22
N ASN A 27 12.02 -9.35 -16.08
CA ASN A 27 12.75 -8.09 -16.19
C ASN A 27 11.83 -7.00 -16.76
N SER A 28 11.82 -5.80 -16.16
CA SER A 28 10.95 -4.70 -16.61
C SER A 28 11.20 -4.25 -18.05
N PHE A 29 12.38 -4.53 -18.60
CA PHE A 29 12.73 -4.25 -20.00
C PHE A 29 12.51 -5.43 -20.94
N GLU A 30 12.07 -6.58 -20.42
CA GLU A 30 11.77 -7.75 -21.22
C GLU A 30 10.52 -7.52 -22.06
N ASP A 31 10.57 -8.02 -23.29
CA ASP A 31 9.46 -7.97 -24.23
C ASP A 31 8.29 -8.82 -23.72
N VAL A 32 7.12 -8.22 -23.67
CA VAL A 32 5.88 -8.91 -23.34
C VAL A 32 5.37 -9.65 -24.57
N GLN A 33 5.07 -10.94 -24.40
CA GLN A 33 4.51 -11.73 -25.49
C GLN A 33 3.09 -11.26 -25.84
N PRO A 34 2.71 -11.19 -27.14
CA PRO A 34 1.38 -10.74 -27.56
C PRO A 34 0.23 -11.63 -27.07
N ASP A 35 0.52 -12.88 -26.75
CA ASP A 35 -0.42 -13.86 -26.19
C ASP A 35 -0.63 -13.69 -24.68
N SER A 36 0.15 -12.85 -24.01
CA SER A 36 0.03 -12.63 -22.57
C SER A 36 -1.29 -11.96 -22.20
N TYR A 37 -1.80 -12.32 -21.03
CA TYR A 37 -3.03 -11.77 -20.48
C TYR A 37 -2.99 -10.23 -20.39
N ALA A 38 -1.86 -9.66 -19.94
CA ALA A 38 -1.68 -8.22 -19.80
C ALA A 38 -1.74 -7.49 -21.15
N TYR A 39 -1.09 -8.05 -22.16
CA TYR A 39 -1.05 -7.48 -23.50
C TYR A 39 -2.45 -7.42 -24.11
N GLN A 40 -3.18 -8.55 -24.11
CA GLN A 40 -4.52 -8.62 -24.68
C GLN A 40 -5.49 -7.70 -23.95
N THR A 41 -5.48 -7.74 -22.61
CA THR A 41 -6.38 -6.94 -21.78
C THR A 41 -6.21 -5.43 -22.04
N LEU A 42 -4.97 -4.92 -22.01
CA LEU A 42 -4.72 -3.49 -22.23
C LEU A 42 -4.95 -3.09 -23.69
N ARG A 43 -4.62 -3.96 -24.66
CA ARG A 43 -4.92 -3.72 -26.08
C ARG A 43 -6.42 -3.58 -26.31
N ASP A 44 -7.23 -4.48 -25.75
CA ASP A 44 -8.68 -4.47 -25.89
C ASP A 44 -9.29 -3.20 -25.27
N MET A 45 -8.81 -2.81 -24.07
CA MET A 45 -9.24 -1.57 -23.43
C MET A 45 -8.85 -0.32 -24.23
N CYS A 46 -7.66 -0.30 -24.85
CA CYS A 46 -7.25 0.78 -25.75
C CYS A 46 -8.09 0.81 -27.03
N GLY A 47 -8.41 -0.35 -27.62
CA GLY A 47 -9.27 -0.46 -28.80
C GLY A 47 -10.70 0.03 -28.54
N GLN A 48 -11.17 -0.11 -27.29
CA GLN A 48 -12.46 0.41 -26.82
C GLN A 48 -12.41 1.91 -26.45
N GLY A 49 -11.25 2.57 -26.53
CA GLY A 49 -11.09 3.98 -26.16
C GLY A 49 -11.20 4.26 -24.66
N LYS A 50 -11.09 3.23 -23.81
CA LYS A 50 -11.19 3.36 -22.35
C LYS A 50 -9.96 4.01 -21.71
N ILE A 51 -8.81 3.95 -22.40
CA ILE A 51 -7.53 4.43 -21.90
C ILE A 51 -7.14 5.69 -22.69
N PRO A 52 -7.16 6.88 -22.08
CA PRO A 52 -6.78 8.09 -22.79
C PRO A 52 -5.27 8.10 -23.11
N GLY A 53 -4.92 8.70 -24.25
CA GLY A 53 -3.53 8.82 -24.71
C GLY A 53 -2.96 7.56 -25.39
N TYR A 54 -3.67 6.44 -25.35
CA TYR A 54 -3.27 5.19 -26.00
C TYR A 54 -4.37 4.64 -26.91
N SER A 55 -3.96 4.09 -28.05
CA SER A 55 -4.83 3.47 -29.05
C SER A 55 -4.33 2.06 -29.36
N ALA A 56 -5.19 1.24 -29.99
CA ALA A 56 -4.80 -0.10 -30.44
C ALA A 56 -3.56 -0.08 -31.37
N SER A 57 -3.34 1.00 -32.12
CA SER A 57 -2.16 1.18 -32.98
C SER A 57 -0.83 1.18 -32.23
N PHE A 58 -0.82 1.48 -30.93
CA PHE A 58 0.38 1.33 -30.10
C PHE A 58 0.85 -0.14 -30.09
N PHE A 59 -0.10 -1.06 -29.93
CA PHE A 59 0.10 -2.51 -29.91
C PHE A 59 0.27 -3.10 -31.31
N ASP A 60 -0.39 -2.54 -32.32
CA ASP A 60 -0.37 -3.05 -33.69
C ASP A 60 0.82 -2.53 -34.52
N SER A 61 1.73 -1.74 -33.91
CA SER A 61 2.87 -1.13 -34.61
C SER A 61 3.96 -2.11 -35.10
N GLY A 62 3.79 -3.42 -34.85
CA GLY A 62 4.77 -4.46 -35.21
C GLY A 62 6.03 -4.44 -34.35
N ARG A 63 6.12 -3.55 -33.37
CA ARG A 63 7.23 -3.47 -32.41
C ARG A 63 6.94 -4.35 -31.21
N LYS A 64 8.01 -4.86 -30.61
CA LYS A 64 7.92 -5.53 -29.32
C LYS A 64 7.71 -4.47 -28.23
N ILE A 65 6.85 -4.76 -27.26
CA ILE A 65 6.52 -3.85 -26.18
C ILE A 65 7.09 -4.43 -24.89
N SER A 66 7.88 -3.64 -24.18
CA SER A 66 8.45 -4.02 -22.90
C SER A 66 7.42 -4.00 -21.77
N ARG A 67 7.68 -4.73 -20.67
CA ARG A 67 6.84 -4.66 -19.47
C ARG A 67 6.68 -3.24 -18.94
N TYR A 68 7.75 -2.45 -18.99
CA TYR A 68 7.76 -1.06 -18.54
C TYR A 68 6.89 -0.13 -19.40
N GLU A 69 6.83 -0.37 -20.71
CA GLU A 69 5.92 0.35 -21.61
C GLU A 69 4.46 -0.04 -21.37
N LEU A 70 4.20 -1.34 -21.20
CA LEU A 70 2.87 -1.86 -20.84
C LEU A 70 2.40 -1.27 -19.50
N ALA A 71 3.31 -1.11 -18.54
CA ALA A 71 3.04 -0.45 -17.27
C ALA A 71 2.68 1.04 -17.43
N GLY A 72 3.17 1.73 -18.46
CA GLY A 72 2.76 3.10 -18.79
C GLY A 72 1.31 3.18 -19.28
N VAL A 73 0.89 2.21 -20.10
CA VAL A 73 -0.51 2.07 -20.53
C VAL A 73 -1.40 1.77 -19.32
N LEU A 74 -0.99 0.80 -18.50
CA LEU A 74 -1.69 0.45 -17.25
C LEU A 74 -1.81 1.63 -16.29
N GLN A 75 -0.74 2.41 -16.12
CA GLN A 75 -0.74 3.62 -15.29
C GLN A 75 -1.80 4.62 -15.76
N SER A 76 -1.91 4.82 -17.07
CA SER A 76 -2.89 5.74 -17.66
C SER A 76 -4.31 5.20 -17.52
N ALA A 77 -4.50 3.89 -17.67
CA ALA A 77 -5.77 3.22 -17.43
C ALA A 77 -6.24 3.37 -15.97
N LEU A 78 -5.30 3.27 -15.01
CA LEU A 78 -5.58 3.39 -13.59
C LEU A 78 -5.89 4.82 -13.14
N LYS A 79 -5.25 5.82 -13.75
CA LYS A 79 -5.44 7.24 -13.40
C LYS A 79 -6.67 7.85 -14.08
N ASP A 80 -6.75 7.68 -15.39
CA ASP A 80 -7.66 8.47 -16.24
C ASP A 80 -8.61 7.58 -17.07
N GLY A 81 -8.70 6.29 -16.73
CA GLY A 81 -9.55 5.33 -17.45
C GLY A 81 -11.03 5.74 -17.42
N LYS A 82 -11.66 5.72 -18.59
CA LYS A 82 -13.07 6.09 -18.80
C LYS A 82 -13.91 4.86 -19.14
N ASP A 83 -15.18 4.87 -18.74
CA ASP A 83 -16.17 3.83 -19.05
C ASP A 83 -15.70 2.41 -18.69
N LEU A 84 -14.94 2.28 -17.58
CA LEU A 84 -14.45 1.02 -17.06
C LEU A 84 -15.58 0.23 -16.38
N SER A 85 -15.91 -0.94 -16.94
CA SER A 85 -16.82 -1.91 -16.32
C SER A 85 -16.21 -2.48 -15.04
N SER A 86 -17.04 -3.07 -14.17
CA SER A 86 -16.57 -3.78 -12.97
C SER A 86 -15.52 -4.84 -13.30
N LYS A 87 -15.70 -5.57 -14.41
CA LYS A 87 -14.72 -6.56 -14.90
C LYS A 87 -13.40 -5.93 -15.32
N ASP A 88 -13.44 -4.75 -15.96
CA ASP A 88 -12.24 -4.04 -16.37
C ASP A 88 -11.44 -3.57 -15.16
N LYS A 89 -12.13 -3.05 -14.14
CA LYS A 89 -11.50 -2.64 -12.88
C LYS A 89 -10.83 -3.82 -12.17
N GLU A 90 -11.48 -4.99 -12.14
CA GLU A 90 -10.91 -6.19 -11.56
C GLU A 90 -9.66 -6.64 -12.34
N ALA A 91 -9.72 -6.64 -13.66
CA ALA A 91 -8.58 -6.95 -14.52
C ALA A 91 -7.41 -5.98 -14.28
N LEU A 92 -7.68 -4.67 -14.20
CA LEU A 92 -6.68 -3.65 -13.90
C LEU A 92 -6.07 -3.83 -12.50
N GLN A 93 -6.87 -4.20 -11.49
CA GLN A 93 -6.36 -4.48 -10.14
C GLN A 93 -5.46 -5.72 -10.10
N ARG A 94 -5.78 -6.74 -10.89
CA ARG A 94 -4.90 -7.90 -11.08
C ARG A 94 -3.58 -7.48 -11.74
N LEU A 95 -3.65 -6.75 -12.85
CA LEU A 95 -2.47 -6.27 -13.57
C LEU A 95 -1.61 -5.35 -12.71
N LYS A 96 -2.23 -4.48 -11.90
CA LYS A 96 -1.53 -3.62 -10.96
C LYS A 96 -0.67 -4.40 -9.97
N LYS A 97 -1.14 -5.56 -9.47
CA LYS A 97 -0.35 -6.42 -8.59
C LYS A 97 0.82 -7.07 -9.32
N GLU A 98 0.61 -7.48 -10.56
CA GLU A 98 1.63 -8.13 -11.39
C GLU A 98 2.72 -7.15 -11.87
N TYR A 99 2.33 -5.90 -12.16
CA TYR A 99 3.22 -4.82 -12.63
C TYR A 99 3.55 -3.83 -11.51
N ALA A 100 3.43 -4.22 -10.24
CA ALA A 100 3.63 -3.34 -9.10
C ALA A 100 5.03 -2.70 -9.12
N ARG A 101 6.06 -3.49 -9.46
CA ARG A 101 7.44 -3.02 -9.57
C ARG A 101 7.60 -1.97 -10.67
N GLU A 102 7.05 -2.21 -11.85
CA GLU A 102 7.12 -1.27 -12.97
C GLU A 102 6.35 0.03 -12.66
N LEU A 103 5.18 -0.10 -12.02
CA LEU A 103 4.38 1.04 -11.58
C LEU A 103 5.13 1.87 -10.53
N GLU A 104 5.78 1.24 -9.55
CA GLU A 104 6.62 1.91 -8.56
C GLU A 104 7.80 2.64 -9.21
N ALA A 105 8.49 1.99 -10.16
CA ALA A 105 9.58 2.61 -10.92
C ALA A 105 9.12 3.84 -11.73
N ARG A 106 7.86 3.83 -12.19
CA ARG A 106 7.22 4.99 -12.86
C ARG A 106 6.67 6.04 -11.89
N GLY A 107 6.82 5.84 -10.58
CA GLY A 107 6.28 6.73 -9.56
C GLY A 107 4.75 6.73 -9.49
N TYR A 108 4.07 5.67 -9.98
CA TYR A 108 2.64 5.52 -9.77
C TYR A 108 2.36 5.34 -8.28
N LYS A 109 1.68 6.32 -7.70
CA LYS A 109 1.09 6.21 -6.37
C LYS A 109 -0.40 6.05 -6.57
N GLU A 110 -0.94 4.98 -6.03
CA GLU A 110 -2.39 4.88 -5.91
C GLU A 110 -2.84 5.98 -4.95
N ASP A 111 -3.76 6.82 -5.41
CA ASP A 111 -4.52 7.70 -4.54
C ASP A 111 -5.39 6.81 -3.66
N LYS A 112 -4.79 6.27 -2.60
CA LYS A 112 -5.57 5.74 -1.50
C LYS A 112 -6.39 6.93 -0.99
N PRO A 113 -7.72 6.80 -0.85
CA PRO A 113 -8.48 7.83 -0.16
C PRO A 113 -7.75 8.06 1.16
N ARG A 114 -7.39 9.33 1.45
CA ARG A 114 -6.77 9.71 2.72
C ARG A 114 -7.62 9.07 3.82
N GLN A 115 -7.08 8.05 4.50
CA GLN A 115 -7.64 7.65 5.78
C GLN A 115 -7.40 8.86 6.67
N ASP A 116 -8.49 9.47 7.13
CA ASP A 116 -8.40 10.64 7.99
C ASP A 116 -7.49 10.33 9.17
N PRO A 117 -6.46 11.14 9.43
CA PRO A 117 -5.60 10.89 10.58
C PRO A 117 -6.47 10.91 11.84
N VAL A 118 -6.45 9.80 12.58
CA VAL A 118 -7.09 9.67 13.89
C VAL A 118 -6.01 9.87 14.94
N LEU A 119 -6.18 10.88 15.79
CA LEU A 119 -5.31 11.09 16.94
C LEU A 119 -5.99 10.50 18.18
N GLU A 120 -5.34 9.53 18.79
CA GLU A 120 -5.80 8.87 20.02
C GLU A 120 -4.92 9.34 21.19
N ILE A 121 -5.53 9.99 22.17
CA ILE A 121 -4.87 10.41 23.41
C ILE A 121 -5.50 9.64 24.58
N HIS A 122 -4.65 8.98 25.37
CA HIS A 122 -5.05 8.21 26.54
C HIS A 122 -4.42 8.78 27.81
N GLY A 123 -5.21 8.86 28.89
CA GLY A 123 -4.72 9.18 30.23
C GLY A 123 -5.28 8.20 31.27
N ASP A 124 -4.41 7.60 32.07
CA ASP A 124 -4.76 6.72 33.20
C ASP A 124 -4.19 7.35 34.47
N ALA A 125 -5.04 7.67 35.44
CA ALA A 125 -4.66 8.19 36.75
C ALA A 125 -5.18 7.23 37.82
N ARG A 126 -4.30 6.85 38.76
CA ARG A 126 -4.63 5.93 39.85
C ARG A 126 -4.22 6.52 41.18
N LEU A 127 -5.16 6.51 42.12
CA LEU A 127 -4.92 6.89 43.50
C LEU A 127 -5.09 5.64 44.35
N ARG A 128 -4.01 5.26 45.04
CA ARG A 128 -4.03 4.17 46.01
C ARG A 128 -3.57 4.71 47.36
N GLU A 129 -4.42 4.60 48.35
CA GLU A 129 -4.04 4.86 49.73
C GLU A 129 -3.28 3.65 50.31
N ILE A 130 -2.09 3.88 50.87
CA ILE A 130 -1.13 2.82 51.26
C ILE A 130 -1.40 2.31 52.69
N LYS A 131 -2.40 2.86 53.39
CA LYS A 131 -2.59 2.65 54.83
C LYS A 131 -4.03 2.25 55.19
N GLY A 132 -4.39 1.02 54.84
CA GLY A 132 -5.21 0.16 55.70
C GLY A 132 -6.74 0.14 55.58
N GLU A 133 -7.41 1.13 54.98
CA GLU A 133 -8.83 1.03 54.61
C GLU A 133 -8.99 1.57 53.18
N GLY A 134 -9.34 0.67 52.26
CA GLY A 134 -9.07 0.82 50.83
C GLY A 134 -10.11 1.66 50.10
N ALA A 135 -9.66 2.80 49.56
CA ALA A 135 -10.23 3.40 48.37
C ALA A 135 -9.19 3.28 47.23
N ASP A 136 -9.49 2.51 46.17
CA ASP A 136 -8.72 2.49 44.92
C ASP A 136 -9.54 3.26 43.89
N ALA A 137 -9.17 4.51 43.65
CA ALA A 137 -9.82 5.34 42.66
C ALA A 137 -9.01 5.30 41.36
N ARG A 138 -9.67 4.89 40.27
CA ARG A 138 -9.06 4.89 38.93
C ARG A 138 -9.88 5.74 37.98
N LEU A 139 -9.19 6.67 37.33
CA LEU A 139 -9.73 7.50 36.29
C LEU A 139 -9.05 7.16 34.96
N ARG A 140 -9.85 6.71 33.99
CA ARG A 140 -9.37 6.49 32.63
C ARG A 140 -10.08 7.45 31.68
N THR A 141 -9.28 8.18 30.92
CA THR A 141 -9.73 9.12 29.89
C THR A 141 -9.25 8.64 28.53
N GLN A 142 -10.18 8.56 27.57
CA GLN A 142 -9.86 8.27 26.18
C GLN A 142 -10.46 9.36 25.30
N VAL A 143 -9.60 9.99 24.52
CA VAL A 143 -9.98 11.09 23.64
C VAL A 143 -9.58 10.71 22.21
N THR A 144 -10.58 10.57 21.33
CA THR A 144 -10.38 10.20 19.93
C THR A 144 -10.78 11.36 19.03
N TRP A 145 -9.80 11.94 18.33
CA TRP A 145 -10.01 13.09 17.44
C TRP A 145 -9.90 12.65 15.99
N HIS A 146 -11.00 12.75 15.24
CA HIS A 146 -11.02 12.56 13.79
C HIS A 146 -10.87 13.93 13.10
N LEU A 147 -9.77 14.14 12.35
CA LEU A 147 -9.53 15.41 11.66
C LEU A 147 -10.56 15.75 10.54
N SER A 148 -11.50 14.86 10.23
CA SER A 148 -12.59 15.08 9.26
C SER A 148 -13.96 15.44 9.88
N GLY A 149 -14.00 15.85 11.15
CA GLY A 149 -15.11 16.66 11.67
C GLY A 149 -16.08 16.00 12.65
N ASN A 150 -15.71 14.88 13.30
CA ASN A 150 -16.47 14.39 14.44
C ASN A 150 -15.53 13.91 15.56
N THR A 151 -15.54 14.61 16.70
CA THR A 151 -14.74 14.26 17.88
C THR A 151 -15.64 13.48 18.85
N SER A 152 -15.20 12.30 19.29
CA SER A 152 -15.90 11.54 20.32
C SER A 152 -15.06 11.44 21.58
N VAL A 153 -15.71 11.61 22.74
CA VAL A 153 -15.07 11.53 24.06
C VAL A 153 -15.77 10.43 24.84
N GLN A 154 -15.02 9.44 25.31
CA GLN A 154 -15.52 8.38 26.19
C GLN A 154 -14.70 8.40 27.49
N GLY A 155 -15.40 8.57 28.61
CA GLY A 155 -14.83 8.48 29.95
C GLY A 155 -15.47 7.32 30.71
N GLN A 156 -14.65 6.53 31.41
CA GLN A 156 -15.13 5.54 32.37
C GLN A 156 -14.50 5.84 33.72
N GLU A 157 -15.35 6.01 34.72
CA GLU A 157 -14.97 6.22 36.12
C GLU A 157 -15.30 4.96 36.91
N THR A 158 -14.31 4.42 37.63
CA THR A 158 -14.48 3.27 38.51
C THR A 158 -13.89 3.62 39.87
N VAL A 159 -14.75 3.62 40.88
CA VAL A 159 -14.38 3.84 42.29
C VAL A 159 -14.66 2.52 43.01
N GLU A 160 -13.60 1.88 43.51
CA GLU A 160 -13.68 0.67 44.36
C GLU A 160 -13.33 1.02 45.82
#